data_AF-A0A918ICG4-F1
#
_entry.id   AF-A0A918ICG4-F1
#
_cell.length_a   1.000
_cell.length_b   1.000
_cell.length_c   1.000
_cell.angle_alpha   90.00
_cell.angle_beta   90.00
_cell.angle_gamma   90.00
#
_symmetry.space_group_name_H-M   'P 1'
#
loop_
_entity.id
_entity.type
_entity.pdbx_description
1 polymer ?
#
loop_
_entity_poly.entity_id
_entity_poly.type
_entity_poly.pdbx_seq_one_letter_code
_entity_poly.pdbx_strand_id
1 'polypeptide(L)'
;MLDQDLLRAARLAGYGIVGTQLSLLSDHRLGEVVAAATPLGSGIGGRSAELDINGTRVFVKRIPLTEVELRRENVRSTANVFELPMFYQYGVGPTGFGAWRELAVHTMTTNWVLCGECAGFPLMYHWRILPDSPPEGFTDEFGGLEGTVAHWEGSPAVRDRLEAIGQSSYSLVVFLEHVPHTLAGWLADHRKPAVSEGGVGLPFLWVEEALMSGADFMSSHGLVHFDAHFANILTDGRQLYFADFGLALSSHFDLSADESDCAEGFTVQTGQHFGLALAAGHGLKHVQGGSTGDVVVRLLVRRP
;
A
#
# COMPACT_ATOMS: atom_id res chain seq x y z
N MET A 1 -20.35 -17.12 -13.55
CA MET A 1 -19.27 -18.13 -13.51
C MET A 1 -18.42 -18.06 -14.77
N LEU A 2 -18.89 -18.48 -15.95
CA LEU A 2 -18.10 -18.43 -17.20
C LEU A 2 -17.41 -17.08 -17.48
N ASP A 3 -18.08 -15.95 -17.23
CA ASP A 3 -17.52 -14.61 -17.43
C ASP A 3 -16.38 -14.27 -16.45
N GLN A 4 -16.50 -14.65 -15.18
CA GLN A 4 -15.45 -14.43 -14.17
C GLN A 4 -14.23 -15.33 -14.39
N ASP A 5 -14.45 -16.57 -14.82
CA ASP A 5 -13.37 -17.49 -15.15
C ASP A 5 -12.58 -17.01 -16.37
N LEU A 6 -13.25 -16.45 -17.37
CA LEU A 6 -12.63 -15.84 -18.54
C LEU A 6 -11.84 -14.57 -18.18
N LEU A 7 -12.41 -13.69 -17.36
CA LEU A 7 -11.72 -12.49 -16.86
C LEU A 7 -10.47 -12.86 -16.05
N ARG A 8 -10.58 -13.86 -15.17
CA ARG A 8 -9.44 -14.38 -14.42
C ARG A 8 -8.37 -14.96 -15.34
N ALA A 9 -8.76 -15.79 -16.32
CA ALA A 9 -7.82 -16.37 -17.27
C ALA A 9 -7.09 -15.29 -18.07
N ALA A 10 -7.80 -14.25 -18.52
CA ALA A 10 -7.21 -13.10 -19.22
C ALA A 10 -6.22 -12.33 -18.33
N ARG A 11 -6.57 -12.08 -17.06
CA ARG A 11 -5.70 -11.43 -16.08
C ARG A 11 -4.40 -12.21 -15.84
N LEU A 12 -4.50 -13.54 -15.68
CA LEU A 12 -3.33 -14.41 -15.50
C LEU A 12 -2.47 -14.53 -16.76
N ALA A 13 -3.09 -14.55 -17.95
CA ALA A 13 -2.36 -14.50 -19.21
C ALA A 13 -1.61 -13.17 -19.38
N GLY A 14 -2.27 -12.05 -19.05
CA GLY A 14 -1.65 -10.72 -19.03
C GLY A 14 -0.45 -10.67 -18.08
N TYR A 15 -0.57 -11.23 -16.89
CA TYR A 15 0.55 -11.39 -15.95
C TYR A 15 1.73 -12.15 -16.55
N GLY A 16 1.49 -13.30 -17.18
CA GLY A 16 2.54 -14.09 -17.82
C GLY A 16 3.25 -13.32 -18.94
N ILE A 17 2.50 -12.59 -19.77
CA ILE A 17 3.04 -11.80 -20.89
C ILE A 17 3.90 -10.64 -20.36
N VAL A 18 3.33 -9.79 -19.50
CA VAL A 18 4.00 -8.58 -19.00
C VAL A 18 5.22 -8.96 -18.14
N GLY A 19 5.06 -9.93 -17.23
CA GLY A 19 6.15 -10.41 -16.39
C GLY A 19 7.31 -11.01 -17.20
N THR A 20 7.01 -11.75 -18.27
CA THR A 20 8.03 -12.27 -19.18
C THR A 20 8.76 -11.15 -19.91
N GLN A 21 8.04 -10.16 -20.45
CA GLN A 21 8.68 -9.05 -21.15
C GLN A 21 9.60 -8.22 -20.24
N LEU A 22 9.13 -7.88 -19.04
CA LEU A 22 9.95 -7.16 -18.06
C LEU A 22 11.17 -7.98 -17.60
N SER A 23 11.02 -9.30 -17.47
CA SER A 23 12.12 -10.20 -17.09
C SER A 23 13.23 -10.32 -18.13
N LEU A 24 12.92 -10.13 -19.41
CA LEU A 24 13.87 -10.19 -20.52
C LEU A 24 14.70 -8.91 -20.69
N LEU A 25 14.32 -7.82 -20.01
CA LEU A 25 15.08 -6.57 -20.03
C LEU A 25 16.25 -6.63 -19.05
N SER A 26 17.41 -6.12 -19.48
CA SER A 26 18.52 -5.85 -18.58
C SER A 26 18.19 -4.67 -17.66
N ASP A 27 18.88 -4.57 -16.53
CA ASP A 27 18.69 -3.46 -15.59
C ASP A 27 18.90 -2.09 -16.24
N HIS A 28 19.86 -1.97 -17.18
CA HIS A 28 20.06 -0.76 -17.97
C HIS A 28 18.82 -0.41 -18.80
N ARG A 29 18.28 -1.36 -19.56
CA ARG A 29 17.10 -1.11 -20.41
C ARG A 29 15.86 -0.86 -19.57
N LEU A 30 15.73 -1.53 -18.44
CA LEU A 30 14.63 -1.29 -17.51
C LEU A 30 14.73 0.10 -16.87
N GLY A 31 15.94 0.57 -16.55
CA GLY A 31 16.19 1.94 -16.12
C GLY A 31 15.75 2.99 -17.14
N GLU A 32 16.06 2.79 -18.43
CA GLU A 32 15.59 3.68 -19.50
C GLU A 32 14.05 3.70 -19.61
N VAL A 33 13.41 2.54 -19.51
CA VAL A 33 11.93 2.43 -19.54
C VAL A 33 11.29 3.16 -18.36
N VAL A 34 11.83 2.97 -17.15
CA VAL A 34 11.32 3.65 -15.94
C VAL A 34 11.54 5.16 -16.01
N ALA A 35 12.67 5.61 -16.55
CA ALA A 35 12.96 7.04 -16.71
C ALA A 35 12.03 7.73 -17.73
N ALA A 36 11.58 6.99 -18.75
CA ALA A 36 10.66 7.48 -19.77
C ALA A 36 9.17 7.37 -19.38
N ALA A 37 8.84 6.73 -18.26
CA ALA A 37 7.47 6.51 -17.81
C ALA A 37 6.76 7.81 -17.46
N THR A 38 5.43 7.85 -17.66
CA THR A 38 4.62 9.04 -17.36
C THR A 38 4.46 9.18 -15.85
N PRO A 39 4.90 10.27 -15.21
CA PRO A 39 4.76 10.44 -13.77
C PRO A 39 3.27 10.52 -13.37
N LEU A 40 2.87 9.76 -12.34
CA LEU A 40 1.53 9.84 -11.74
C LEU A 40 1.52 10.68 -10.47
N GLY A 41 2.67 10.77 -9.78
CA GLY A 41 2.86 11.62 -8.60
C GLY A 41 3.99 11.13 -7.69
N SER A 42 4.37 11.97 -6.73
CA SER A 42 5.27 11.67 -5.62
C SER A 42 4.49 11.69 -4.31
N GLY A 43 4.61 10.64 -3.51
CA GLY A 43 4.09 10.57 -2.15
C GLY A 43 5.20 10.20 -1.15
N ILE A 44 4.84 10.15 0.13
CA ILE A 44 5.79 9.91 1.23
C ILE A 44 6.38 8.49 1.15
N GLY A 45 5.60 7.52 0.65
CA GLY A 45 6.01 6.13 0.41
C GLY A 45 6.73 5.87 -0.94
N GLY A 46 7.04 6.91 -1.73
CA GLY A 46 7.81 6.75 -2.97
C GLY A 46 7.24 7.49 -4.19
N ARG A 47 7.86 7.24 -5.35
CA ARG A 47 7.44 7.84 -6.64
C ARG A 47 6.66 6.83 -7.46
N SER A 48 5.59 7.31 -8.10
CA SER A 48 4.74 6.49 -8.96
C SER A 48 4.75 6.98 -10.40
N ALA A 49 4.74 6.03 -11.34
CA ALA A 49 4.67 6.30 -12.76
C ALA A 49 3.81 5.25 -13.46
N GLU A 50 3.43 5.54 -14.69
CA GLU A 50 2.70 4.65 -15.56
C GLU A 50 3.51 4.35 -16.82
N LEU A 51 3.46 3.09 -17.23
CA LEU A 51 4.01 2.63 -18.49
C LEU A 51 3.06 1.67 -19.20
N ASP A 52 3.24 1.57 -20.51
CA ASP A 52 2.55 0.58 -21.35
C ASP A 52 3.54 -0.51 -21.75
N ILE A 53 3.21 -1.76 -21.42
CA ILE A 53 3.91 -2.95 -21.90
C ILE A 53 2.94 -3.71 -22.80
N ASN A 54 3.15 -3.60 -24.11
CA ASN A 54 2.39 -4.33 -25.12
C ASN A 54 0.87 -4.11 -25.01
N GLY A 55 0.44 -2.85 -24.83
CA GLY A 55 -0.96 -2.47 -24.67
C GLY A 55 -1.52 -2.70 -23.26
N THR A 56 -0.69 -3.16 -22.31
CA THR A 56 -1.08 -3.32 -20.90
C THR A 56 -0.52 -2.17 -20.07
N ARG A 57 -1.40 -1.43 -19.41
CA ARG A 57 -1.01 -0.39 -18.44
C ARG A 57 -0.41 -1.04 -17.20
N VAL A 58 0.75 -0.54 -16.78
CA VAL A 58 1.50 -1.01 -15.62
C VAL A 58 1.77 0.19 -14.73
N PHE A 59 1.45 0.03 -13.46
CA PHE A 59 1.81 0.98 -12.42
C PHE A 59 3.22 0.67 -11.92
N VAL A 60 4.07 1.67 -11.82
CA VAL A 60 5.44 1.53 -11.31
C VAL A 60 5.54 2.25 -9.99
N LYS A 61 5.90 1.53 -8.94
CA LYS A 61 6.31 2.11 -7.65
C LYS A 61 7.82 2.06 -7.52
N ARG A 62 8.43 3.19 -7.16
CA ARG A 62 9.85 3.30 -6.81
C ARG A 62 9.95 3.53 -5.32
N ILE A 63 10.43 2.51 -4.60
CA ILE A 63 10.62 2.52 -3.16
C ILE A 63 12.11 2.79 -2.90
N PRO A 64 12.48 3.84 -2.15
CA PRO A 64 13.88 4.12 -1.87
C PRO A 64 14.52 2.92 -1.16
N LEU A 65 15.69 2.49 -1.66
CA LEU A 65 16.44 1.37 -1.11
C LEU A 65 17.73 1.89 -0.51
N THR A 66 17.82 1.86 0.82
CA THR A 66 18.91 2.48 1.56
C THR A 66 20.17 1.62 1.58
N GLU A 67 21.31 2.24 1.87
CA GLU A 67 22.59 1.52 2.06
C GLU A 67 22.51 0.48 3.19
N VAL A 68 21.71 0.73 4.23
CA VAL A 68 21.44 -0.24 5.30
C VAL A 68 20.73 -1.48 4.76
N GLU A 69 19.72 -1.29 3.92
CA GLU A 69 18.95 -2.37 3.29
C GLU A 69 19.73 -3.11 2.18
N LEU A 70 20.78 -2.48 1.62
CA LEU A 70 21.68 -3.08 0.63
C LEU A 70 22.80 -3.95 1.23
N ARG A 71 23.03 -3.87 2.55
CA ARG A 71 24.02 -4.73 3.22
C ARG A 71 23.70 -6.20 2.99
N ARG A 72 24.73 -7.02 2.82
CA ARG A 72 24.60 -8.44 2.43
C ARG A 72 23.66 -9.23 3.35
N GLU A 73 23.72 -8.95 4.64
CA GLU A 73 22.90 -9.54 5.70
C GLU A 73 21.43 -9.08 5.66
N ASN A 74 21.15 -7.90 5.07
CA ASN A 74 19.84 -7.27 5.05
C ASN A 74 19.11 -7.43 3.70
N VAL A 75 19.78 -7.90 2.65
CA VAL A 75 19.15 -8.14 1.34
C VAL A 75 17.99 -9.13 1.50
N ARG A 76 16.78 -8.67 1.18
CA ARG A 76 15.51 -9.40 1.35
C ARG A 76 15.16 -9.74 2.81
N SER A 77 15.81 -9.11 3.78
CA SER A 77 15.44 -9.25 5.18
C SER A 77 14.11 -8.56 5.43
N THR A 78 13.23 -9.23 6.17
CA THR A 78 11.98 -8.64 6.68
C THR A 78 12.14 -8.14 8.12
N ALA A 79 13.36 -8.10 8.65
CA ALA A 79 13.66 -7.50 9.94
C ALA A 79 13.44 -5.99 9.95
N ASN A 80 13.11 -5.45 11.12
CA ASN A 80 13.08 -4.00 11.35
C ASN A 80 14.51 -3.47 11.50
N VAL A 81 15.23 -3.36 10.39
CA VAL A 81 16.68 -3.04 10.36
C VAL A 81 17.02 -1.63 10.86
N PHE A 82 16.02 -0.78 11.06
CA PHE A 82 16.15 0.57 11.62
C PHE A 82 15.64 0.65 13.07
N GLU A 83 15.14 -0.45 13.64
CA GLU A 83 14.55 -0.50 14.99
C GLU A 83 13.44 0.56 15.17
N LEU A 84 12.65 0.76 14.11
CA LEU A 84 11.56 1.74 14.10
C LEU A 84 10.50 1.38 15.15
N PRO A 85 10.03 2.36 15.94
CA PRO A 85 9.03 2.10 16.97
C PRO A 85 7.67 1.81 16.35
N MET A 86 6.85 0.97 16.99
CA MET A 86 5.56 0.52 16.43
C MET A 86 4.58 1.65 16.14
N PHE A 87 4.63 2.75 16.88
CA PHE A 87 3.77 3.91 16.60
C PHE A 87 4.05 4.53 15.22
N TYR A 88 5.24 4.30 14.63
CA TYR A 88 5.60 4.75 13.30
C TYR A 88 4.83 4.03 12.19
N GLN A 89 4.06 2.96 12.49
CA GLN A 89 3.18 2.30 11.51
C GLN A 89 1.81 2.98 11.37
N TYR A 90 1.50 3.95 12.23
CA TYR A 90 0.17 4.55 12.33
C TYR A 90 0.22 6.06 12.23
N GLY A 91 -0.75 6.64 11.53
CA GLY A 91 -0.87 8.08 11.37
C GLY A 91 -0.39 8.54 10.00
N VAL A 92 -0.17 9.84 9.87
CA VAL A 92 0.14 10.47 8.58
C VAL A 92 1.64 10.59 8.41
N GLY A 93 2.15 10.19 7.24
CA GLY A 93 3.55 10.40 6.86
C GLY A 93 4.63 9.41 7.32
N PRO A 94 4.35 8.16 7.73
CA PRO A 94 5.40 7.14 7.76
C PRO A 94 6.01 6.87 6.38
N THR A 95 7.30 6.55 6.34
CA THR A 95 8.05 6.22 5.10
C THR A 95 8.28 4.72 4.90
N GLY A 96 7.46 3.90 5.55
CA GLY A 96 7.55 2.44 5.51
C GLY A 96 8.63 1.85 6.42
N PHE A 97 8.46 0.58 6.80
CA PHE A 97 9.40 -0.16 7.66
C PHE A 97 10.53 -0.86 6.89
N GLY A 98 10.51 -0.77 5.56
CA GLY A 98 11.59 -1.25 4.71
C GLY A 98 11.10 -1.72 3.34
N ALA A 99 11.89 -1.48 2.30
CA ALA A 99 11.56 -1.85 0.92
C ALA A 99 11.39 -3.37 0.76
N TRP A 100 12.17 -4.16 1.51
CA TRP A 100 12.10 -5.61 1.48
C TRP A 100 10.82 -6.19 2.08
N ARG A 101 10.23 -5.53 3.10
CA ARG A 101 8.94 -5.92 3.67
C ARG A 101 7.82 -5.70 2.66
N GLU A 102 7.79 -4.53 2.03
CA GLU A 102 6.79 -4.23 1.00
C GLU A 102 6.88 -5.21 -0.17
N LEU A 103 8.10 -5.55 -0.62
CA LEU A 103 8.31 -6.57 -1.64
C LEU A 103 7.80 -7.95 -1.22
N ALA A 104 8.04 -8.34 0.03
CA ALA A 104 7.59 -9.61 0.58
C ALA A 104 6.06 -9.69 0.55
N VAL A 105 5.34 -8.62 0.93
CA VAL A 105 3.88 -8.59 0.86
C VAL A 105 3.38 -8.63 -0.59
N HIS A 106 4.00 -7.89 -1.52
CA HIS A 106 3.65 -8.00 -2.93
C HIS A 106 3.87 -9.42 -3.48
N THR A 107 4.90 -10.11 -3.02
CA THR A 107 5.14 -11.50 -3.37
C THR A 107 4.05 -12.41 -2.81
N MET A 108 3.69 -12.27 -1.53
CA MET A 108 2.61 -13.05 -0.90
C MET A 108 1.26 -12.85 -1.59
N THR A 109 0.85 -11.59 -1.73
CA THR A 109 -0.44 -11.20 -2.33
C THR A 109 -0.55 -11.60 -3.79
N THR A 110 0.53 -11.48 -4.56
CA THR A 110 0.58 -12.00 -5.95
C THR A 110 0.34 -13.50 -5.96
N ASN A 111 0.99 -14.28 -5.08
CA ASN A 111 0.78 -15.72 -5.01
C ASN A 111 -0.66 -16.09 -4.61
N TRP A 112 -1.29 -15.36 -3.70
CA TRP A 112 -2.72 -15.57 -3.37
C TRP A 112 -3.63 -15.40 -4.60
N VAL A 113 -3.33 -14.42 -5.46
CA VAL A 113 -4.07 -14.22 -6.72
C VAL A 113 -3.80 -15.36 -7.71
N LEU A 114 -2.52 -15.73 -7.90
CA LEU A 114 -2.12 -16.78 -8.84
C LEU A 114 -2.73 -18.15 -8.47
N CYS A 115 -2.71 -18.50 -7.17
CA CYS A 115 -3.31 -19.72 -6.64
C CYS A 115 -4.84 -19.68 -6.59
N GLY A 116 -5.44 -18.49 -6.73
CA GLY A 116 -6.89 -18.31 -6.68
C GLY A 116 -7.48 -18.27 -5.28
N GLU A 117 -6.67 -17.98 -4.28
CA GLU A 117 -7.08 -17.87 -2.88
C GLU A 117 -7.83 -16.54 -2.65
N CYS A 118 -7.31 -15.44 -3.21
CA CYS A 118 -7.99 -14.14 -3.17
C CYS A 118 -7.61 -13.29 -4.39
N ALA A 119 -8.60 -12.75 -5.10
CA ALA A 119 -8.39 -11.91 -6.27
C ALA A 119 -8.17 -10.42 -5.94
N GLY A 120 -8.39 -10.02 -4.68
CA GLY A 120 -8.48 -8.64 -4.21
C GLY A 120 -7.15 -7.91 -4.00
N PHE A 121 -6.13 -8.24 -4.81
CA PHE A 121 -4.80 -7.63 -4.74
C PHE A 121 -4.26 -7.40 -6.15
N PRO A 122 -3.63 -6.25 -6.46
CA PRO A 122 -2.97 -6.05 -7.75
C PRO A 122 -1.81 -7.05 -7.93
N LEU A 123 -1.65 -7.58 -9.14
CA LEU A 123 -0.53 -8.49 -9.44
C LEU A 123 0.79 -7.73 -9.57
N MET A 124 1.84 -8.20 -8.92
CA MET A 124 3.21 -7.74 -9.17
C MET A 124 3.80 -8.49 -10.36
N TYR A 125 3.86 -7.84 -11.52
CA TYR A 125 4.43 -8.41 -12.74
C TYR A 125 5.94 -8.66 -12.62
N HIS A 126 6.66 -7.75 -11.97
CA HIS A 126 8.13 -7.81 -11.87
C HIS A 126 8.67 -6.89 -10.78
N TRP A 127 9.95 -7.07 -10.43
CA TRP A 127 10.71 -6.09 -9.66
C TRP A 127 12.21 -6.15 -9.96
N ARG A 128 12.90 -5.01 -9.79
CA ARG A 128 14.36 -4.88 -9.90
C ARG A 128 14.91 -3.81 -8.97
N ILE A 129 16.16 -3.95 -8.55
CA ILE A 129 16.93 -2.85 -7.96
C ILE A 129 17.54 -2.06 -9.11
N LEU A 130 17.25 -0.76 -9.19
CA LEU A 130 17.78 0.12 -10.23
C LEU A 130 18.49 1.33 -9.59
N PRO A 131 19.56 1.86 -10.21
CA PRO A 131 20.15 3.13 -9.80
C PRO A 131 19.11 4.24 -9.82
N ASP A 132 19.11 5.08 -8.78
CA ASP A 132 18.10 6.10 -8.59
C ASP A 132 18.61 7.27 -7.73
N SER A 133 17.87 8.39 -7.74
CA SER A 133 17.98 9.46 -6.76
C SER A 133 16.99 9.26 -5.60
N PRO A 134 17.26 9.85 -4.42
CA PRO A 134 16.28 9.95 -3.34
C PRO A 134 14.97 10.60 -3.79
N PRO A 135 13.83 10.30 -3.14
CA PRO A 135 12.58 11.03 -3.36
C PRO A 135 12.74 12.49 -2.91
N GLU A 136 12.22 13.42 -3.71
CA GLU A 136 12.18 14.84 -3.36
C GLU A 136 10.98 15.12 -2.43
N GLY A 137 11.17 16.03 -1.47
CA GLY A 137 10.08 16.55 -0.63
C GLY A 137 9.41 15.55 0.32
N PHE A 138 9.96 14.35 0.50
CA PHE A 138 9.35 13.31 1.34
C PHE A 138 9.27 13.64 2.84
N THR A 139 9.87 14.76 3.27
CA THR A 139 9.77 15.31 4.64
C THR A 139 9.07 16.67 4.69
N ASP A 140 8.60 17.18 3.56
CA ASP A 140 8.09 18.56 3.46
C ASP A 140 6.78 18.75 4.22
N GLU A 141 5.97 17.69 4.36
CA GLU A 141 4.67 17.73 5.06
C GLU A 141 4.80 18.30 6.48
N PHE A 142 5.90 18.01 7.17
CA PHE A 142 6.17 18.47 8.52
C PHE A 142 7.22 19.57 8.60
N GLY A 143 7.56 20.22 7.47
CA GLY A 143 8.56 21.29 7.44
C GLY A 143 10.00 20.78 7.41
N GLY A 144 10.24 19.65 6.75
CA GLY A 144 11.54 19.03 6.56
C GLY A 144 11.88 17.98 7.61
N LEU A 145 13.13 17.50 7.58
CA LEU A 145 13.62 16.42 8.45
C LEU A 145 13.38 16.69 9.94
N GLU A 146 13.75 17.88 10.43
CA GLU A 146 13.61 18.23 11.85
C GLU A 146 12.16 18.23 12.31
N GLY A 147 11.26 18.79 11.51
CA GLY A 147 9.84 18.82 11.85
C GLY A 147 9.19 17.43 11.76
N THR A 148 9.62 16.60 10.81
CA THR A 148 9.18 15.20 10.71
C THR A 148 9.65 14.39 11.93
N VAL A 149 10.91 14.53 12.34
CA VAL A 149 11.45 13.85 13.53
C VAL A 149 10.73 14.33 14.79
N ALA A 150 10.47 15.64 14.92
CA ALA A 150 9.71 16.18 16.04
C ALA A 150 8.25 15.65 16.08
N HIS A 151 7.62 15.47 14.92
CA HIS A 151 6.30 14.85 14.82
C HIS A 151 6.31 13.41 15.38
N TRP A 152 7.35 12.64 15.08
CA TRP A 152 7.55 11.27 15.56
C TRP A 152 8.31 11.20 16.89
N GLU A 153 7.90 12.05 17.84
CA GLU A 153 8.38 12.08 19.23
C GLU A 153 9.90 12.25 19.40
N GLY A 154 10.59 12.80 18.40
CA GLY A 154 12.04 12.97 18.43
C GLY A 154 12.83 11.67 18.30
N SER A 155 12.21 10.61 17.77
CA SER A 155 12.82 9.28 17.67
C SER A 155 14.12 9.28 16.83
N PRO A 156 15.27 8.86 17.40
CA PRO A 156 16.51 8.71 16.65
C PRO A 156 16.40 7.69 15.51
N ALA A 157 15.69 6.57 15.72
CA ALA A 157 15.47 5.56 14.69
C ALA A 157 14.71 6.12 13.47
N VAL A 158 13.72 6.99 13.70
CA VAL A 158 12.99 7.67 12.62
C VAL A 158 13.91 8.64 11.89
N ARG A 159 14.75 9.41 12.60
CA ARG A 159 15.76 10.26 11.95
C ARG A 159 16.70 9.43 11.06
N ASP A 160 17.27 8.35 11.59
CA ASP A 160 18.22 7.50 10.87
C ASP A 160 17.58 6.93 9.59
N ARG A 161 16.30 6.52 9.67
CA ARG A 161 15.54 6.07 8.49
C ARG A 161 15.38 7.17 7.45
N LEU A 162 14.94 8.36 7.86
CA LEU A 162 14.71 9.48 6.95
C LEU A 162 16.03 9.94 6.29
N GLU A 163 17.10 10.06 7.06
CA GLU A 163 18.42 10.41 6.53
C GLU A 163 18.93 9.34 5.55
N ALA A 164 18.74 8.05 5.85
CA ALA A 164 19.11 6.97 4.96
C ALA A 164 18.32 7.00 3.64
N ILE A 165 17.02 7.32 3.68
CA ILE A 165 16.21 7.55 2.46
C ILE A 165 16.77 8.74 1.68
N GLY A 166 17.07 9.85 2.36
CA GLY A 166 17.63 11.05 1.74
C GLY A 166 19.01 10.86 1.10
N GLN A 167 19.68 9.74 1.38
CA GLN A 167 20.99 9.37 0.85
C GLN A 167 20.94 8.17 -0.11
N SER A 168 19.77 7.58 -0.36
CA SER A 168 19.66 6.37 -1.18
C SER A 168 20.09 6.62 -2.63
N SER A 169 20.96 5.77 -3.16
CA SER A 169 21.39 5.81 -4.58
C SER A 169 20.70 4.77 -5.45
N TYR A 170 19.76 4.02 -4.86
CA TYR A 170 19.01 2.97 -5.51
C TYR A 170 17.54 3.04 -5.11
N SER A 171 16.68 2.53 -5.97
CA SER A 171 15.31 2.21 -5.62
C SER A 171 15.02 0.75 -5.95
N LEU A 172 14.21 0.14 -5.09
CA LEU A 172 13.48 -1.06 -5.45
C LEU A 172 12.30 -0.64 -6.32
N VAL A 173 12.33 -1.04 -7.59
CA VAL A 173 11.29 -0.72 -8.56
C VAL A 173 10.36 -1.91 -8.71
N VAL A 174 9.10 -1.71 -8.38
CA VAL A 174 8.04 -2.71 -8.40
C VAL A 174 7.05 -2.37 -9.52
N PHE A 175 6.81 -3.34 -10.40
CA PHE A 175 5.90 -3.22 -11.55
C PHE A 175 4.60 -3.95 -11.22
N LEU A 176 3.53 -3.19 -11.07
CA LEU A 176 2.24 -3.62 -10.57
C LEU A 176 1.15 -3.50 -11.66
N GLU A 177 0.13 -4.32 -11.52
CA GLU A 177 -1.14 -4.14 -12.24
C GLU A 177 -1.72 -2.75 -12.00
N HIS A 178 -2.06 -2.07 -13.09
CA HIS A 178 -2.74 -0.79 -13.01
C HIS A 178 -4.25 -1.00 -12.79
N VAL A 179 -4.76 -0.53 -11.65
CA VAL A 179 -6.20 -0.50 -11.33
C VAL A 179 -6.71 0.95 -11.50
N PRO A 180 -7.84 1.17 -12.19
CA PRO A 180 -8.16 2.49 -12.76
C PRO A 180 -8.57 3.57 -11.76
N HIS A 181 -9.07 3.19 -10.59
CA HIS A 181 -9.55 4.15 -9.60
C HIS A 181 -9.02 3.83 -8.21
N THR A 182 -8.71 4.86 -7.43
CA THR A 182 -8.75 4.73 -5.97
C THR A 182 -10.21 4.64 -5.54
N LEU A 183 -10.49 3.94 -4.44
CA LEU A 183 -11.83 3.85 -3.87
C LEU A 183 -12.35 5.24 -3.48
N ALA A 184 -11.48 6.12 -2.98
CA ALA A 184 -11.81 7.50 -2.65
C ALA A 184 -12.31 8.28 -3.89
N GLY A 185 -11.58 8.21 -4.99
CA GLY A 185 -11.97 8.85 -6.25
C GLY A 185 -13.27 8.26 -6.81
N TRP A 186 -13.36 6.93 -6.82
CA TRP A 186 -14.55 6.24 -7.31
C TRP A 186 -15.80 6.60 -6.50
N LEU A 187 -15.72 6.61 -5.16
CA LEU A 187 -16.83 7.00 -4.29
C LEU A 187 -17.24 8.46 -4.49
N ALA A 188 -16.28 9.37 -4.71
CA ALA A 188 -16.56 10.78 -4.97
C ALA A 188 -17.39 10.96 -6.26
N ASP A 189 -17.04 10.23 -7.33
CA ASP A 189 -17.73 10.29 -8.63
C ASP A 189 -19.12 9.64 -8.60
N HIS A 190 -19.32 8.65 -7.73
CA HIS A 190 -20.59 7.92 -7.60
C HIS A 190 -21.54 8.51 -6.53
N ARG A 191 -21.13 9.60 -5.87
CA ARG A 191 -21.93 10.35 -4.90
C ARG A 191 -22.93 11.31 -5.59
N LYS A 192 -23.82 10.80 -6.46
CA LYS A 192 -24.97 11.62 -6.93
C LYS A 192 -26.00 11.79 -5.80
N PRO A 193 -26.67 12.96 -5.69
CA PRO A 193 -27.66 13.20 -4.64
C PRO A 193 -28.93 12.39 -4.96
N ALA A 194 -29.05 11.20 -4.37
CA ALA A 194 -30.33 10.54 -4.28
C ALA A 194 -31.23 11.37 -3.36
N VAL A 195 -31.99 12.30 -3.93
CA VAL A 195 -33.28 12.70 -3.39
C VAL A 195 -34.19 11.48 -3.55
N SER A 196 -34.03 10.52 -2.66
CA SER A 196 -34.91 9.36 -2.51
C SER A 196 -34.75 8.88 -1.08
N GLU A 197 -35.85 8.92 -0.36
CA GLU A 197 -35.96 8.65 1.06
C GLU A 197 -35.34 7.29 1.45
N GLY A 198 -34.50 7.30 2.49
CA GLY A 198 -34.38 6.19 3.44
C GLY A 198 -33.61 4.92 3.07
N GLY A 199 -32.94 4.82 1.92
CA GLY A 199 -32.17 3.62 1.54
C GLY A 199 -30.66 3.81 1.57
N VAL A 200 -29.93 2.94 2.29
CA VAL A 200 -28.48 2.75 2.07
C VAL A 200 -28.33 2.26 0.64
N GLY A 201 -27.72 3.07 -0.23
CA GLY A 201 -27.58 2.70 -1.64
C GLY A 201 -26.79 1.40 -1.80
N LEU A 202 -27.23 0.51 -2.68
CA LEU A 202 -26.55 -0.74 -3.04
C LEU A 202 -25.02 -0.60 -3.25
N PRO A 203 -24.47 0.52 -3.79
CA PRO A 203 -23.03 0.72 -3.90
C PRO A 203 -22.25 0.77 -2.59
N PHE A 204 -22.87 1.10 -1.46
CA PHE A 204 -22.17 1.23 -0.18
C PHE A 204 -22.08 -0.11 0.58
N LEU A 205 -23.10 -0.95 0.42
CA LEU A 205 -23.14 -2.27 1.07
C LEU A 205 -22.08 -3.22 0.51
N TRP A 206 -21.93 -3.31 -0.81
CA TRP A 206 -20.89 -4.19 -1.38
C TRP A 206 -19.48 -3.72 -1.05
N VAL A 207 -19.25 -2.40 -0.93
CA VAL A 207 -17.95 -1.85 -0.53
C VAL A 207 -17.64 -2.25 0.90
N GLU A 208 -18.62 -2.11 1.81
CA GLU A 208 -18.48 -2.54 3.21
C GLU A 208 -18.15 -4.03 3.31
N GLU A 209 -18.94 -4.88 2.63
CA GLU A 209 -18.73 -6.33 2.61
C GLU A 209 -17.36 -6.70 2.03
N ALA A 210 -16.94 -6.07 0.93
CA ALA A 210 -15.64 -6.32 0.31
C ALA A 210 -14.47 -5.87 1.20
N LEU A 211 -14.61 -4.76 1.92
CA LEU A 211 -13.61 -4.29 2.88
C LEU A 211 -13.46 -5.26 4.06
N MET A 212 -14.57 -5.67 4.66
CA MET A 212 -14.56 -6.65 5.77
C MET A 212 -13.99 -7.98 5.32
N SER A 213 -14.46 -8.51 4.18
CA SER A 213 -13.95 -9.79 3.65
C SER A 213 -12.46 -9.75 3.33
N GLY A 214 -11.95 -8.63 2.80
CA GLY A 214 -10.53 -8.47 2.52
C GLY A 214 -9.68 -8.36 3.80
N ALA A 215 -10.18 -7.63 4.79
CA ALA A 215 -9.53 -7.51 6.09
C ALA A 215 -9.46 -8.86 6.82
N ASP A 216 -10.57 -9.60 6.84
CA ASP A 216 -10.64 -10.93 7.43
C ASP A 216 -9.72 -11.91 6.69
N PHE A 217 -9.68 -11.85 5.35
CA PHE A 217 -8.76 -12.67 4.56
C PHE A 217 -7.31 -12.38 4.93
N MET A 218 -6.88 -11.11 4.93
CA MET A 218 -5.50 -10.74 5.29
C MET A 218 -5.16 -11.19 6.72
N SER A 219 -6.05 -10.93 7.69
CA SER A 219 -5.85 -11.32 9.09
C SER A 219 -5.72 -12.84 9.25
N SER A 220 -6.57 -13.61 8.57
CA SER A 220 -6.51 -15.09 8.60
C SER A 220 -5.23 -15.68 7.97
N HIS A 221 -4.54 -14.91 7.12
CA HIS A 221 -3.23 -15.26 6.56
C HIS A 221 -2.09 -14.53 7.27
N GLY A 222 -2.34 -13.99 8.47
CA GLY A 222 -1.34 -13.36 9.31
C GLY A 222 -0.74 -12.08 8.70
N LEU A 223 -1.52 -11.32 7.93
CA LEU A 223 -1.16 -10.02 7.36
C LEU A 223 -2.06 -8.91 7.91
N VAL A 224 -1.45 -7.82 8.37
CA VAL A 224 -2.14 -6.59 8.80
C VAL A 224 -1.67 -5.44 7.91
N HIS A 225 -2.62 -4.67 7.37
CA HIS A 225 -2.36 -3.53 6.51
C HIS A 225 -2.69 -2.24 7.28
N PHE A 226 -1.67 -1.60 7.87
CA PHE A 226 -1.86 -0.43 8.72
C PHE A 226 -2.23 0.87 7.99
N ASP A 227 -2.23 0.84 6.65
CA ASP A 227 -2.48 1.99 5.79
C ASP A 227 -3.62 1.77 4.78
N ALA A 228 -4.59 0.92 5.13
CA ALA A 228 -5.71 0.55 4.26
C ALA A 228 -6.80 1.65 4.17
N HIS A 229 -6.42 2.90 3.91
CA HIS A 229 -7.36 3.99 3.66
C HIS A 229 -7.85 4.00 2.21
N PHE A 230 -8.94 4.72 1.92
CA PHE A 230 -9.61 4.69 0.61
C PHE A 230 -8.77 5.22 -0.57
N ALA A 231 -7.62 5.84 -0.31
CA ALA A 231 -6.69 6.22 -1.37
C ALA A 231 -5.74 5.08 -1.76
N ASN A 232 -5.47 4.14 -0.84
CA ASN A 232 -4.63 2.96 -1.05
C ASN A 232 -5.46 1.70 -1.39
N ILE A 233 -6.78 1.75 -1.20
CA ILE A 233 -7.70 0.77 -1.76
C ILE A 233 -8.08 1.20 -3.17
N LEU A 234 -7.92 0.31 -4.15
CA LEU A 234 -8.20 0.55 -5.55
C LEU A 234 -9.46 -0.21 -6.00
N THR A 235 -10.06 0.20 -7.11
CA THR A 235 -11.23 -0.47 -7.69
C THR A 235 -11.32 -0.27 -9.20
N ASP A 236 -11.88 -1.26 -9.87
CA ASP A 236 -12.35 -1.22 -11.25
C ASP A 236 -13.89 -1.01 -11.34
N GLY A 237 -14.54 -0.72 -10.21
CA GLY A 237 -15.99 -0.62 -10.07
C GLY A 237 -16.71 -1.96 -9.94
N ARG A 238 -15.99 -3.09 -9.96
CA ARG A 238 -16.54 -4.45 -9.81
C ARG A 238 -16.01 -5.15 -8.56
N GLN A 239 -14.75 -4.89 -8.20
CA GLN A 239 -14.13 -5.42 -6.97
C GLN A 239 -13.17 -4.40 -6.36
N LEU A 240 -12.77 -4.67 -5.11
CA LEU A 240 -11.72 -3.90 -4.43
C LEU A 240 -10.37 -4.60 -4.55
N TYR A 241 -9.32 -3.80 -4.53
CA TYR A 241 -7.94 -4.24 -4.51
C TYR A 241 -7.19 -3.51 -3.39
N PHE A 242 -6.64 -4.24 -2.44
CA PHE A 242 -5.79 -3.67 -1.40
C PHE A 242 -4.38 -3.47 -1.97
N ALA A 243 -3.86 -2.25 -1.87
CA ALA A 243 -2.57 -1.85 -2.42
C ALA A 243 -1.82 -0.96 -1.43
N ASP A 244 -0.56 -0.66 -1.76
CA ASP A 244 0.41 0.04 -0.91
C ASP A 244 0.68 -0.66 0.43
N PHE A 245 1.70 -1.52 0.43
CA PHE A 245 2.05 -2.32 1.60
C PHE A 245 3.27 -1.78 2.35
N GLY A 246 3.59 -0.49 2.20
CA GLY A 246 4.75 0.12 2.86
C GLY A 246 4.71 0.01 4.40
N LEU A 247 3.50 -0.06 4.97
CA LEU A 247 3.25 -0.20 6.41
C LEU A 247 2.59 -1.54 6.77
N ALA A 248 2.68 -2.54 5.90
CA ALA A 248 2.12 -3.85 6.22
C ALA A 248 3.03 -4.61 7.21
N LEU A 249 2.39 -5.40 8.09
CA LEU A 249 3.05 -6.27 9.05
C LEU A 249 2.53 -7.69 8.86
N SER A 250 3.44 -8.66 8.83
CA SER A 250 3.07 -10.07 8.72
C SER A 250 3.71 -10.91 9.81
N SER A 251 2.95 -11.86 10.36
CA SER A 251 3.46 -12.91 11.26
C SER A 251 4.51 -13.82 10.63
N HIS A 252 4.68 -13.77 9.31
CA HIS A 252 5.73 -14.49 8.58
C HIS A 252 7.05 -13.71 8.43
N PHE A 253 7.11 -12.48 8.95
CA PHE A 253 8.33 -11.68 8.93
C PHE A 253 9.28 -12.06 10.07
N ASP A 254 10.53 -11.65 9.94
CA ASP A 254 11.51 -11.66 11.02
C ASP A 254 11.21 -10.49 11.99
N LEU A 255 10.26 -10.72 12.90
CA LEU A 255 9.74 -9.69 13.79
C LEU A 255 10.56 -9.58 15.08
N SER A 256 10.71 -8.36 15.59
CA SER A 256 11.11 -8.15 16.98
C SER A 256 10.00 -8.64 17.94
N ALA A 257 10.32 -8.70 19.25
CA ALA A 257 9.33 -9.02 20.28
C ALA A 257 8.16 -8.01 20.27
N ASP A 258 8.47 -6.71 20.23
CA ASP A 258 7.46 -5.63 20.22
C ASP A 258 6.56 -5.70 18.97
N GLU A 259 7.14 -6.06 17.82
CA GLU A 259 6.39 -6.25 16.58
C GLU A 259 5.46 -7.46 16.64
N SER A 260 5.93 -8.55 17.27
CA SER A 260 5.15 -9.78 17.44
C SER A 260 3.94 -9.55 18.35
N ASP A 261 4.15 -8.89 19.49
CA ASP A 261 3.08 -8.53 20.43
C ASP A 261 2.03 -7.62 19.76
N CYS A 262 2.48 -6.68 18.93
CA CYS A 262 1.58 -5.84 18.16
C CYS A 262 0.78 -6.65 17.11
N ALA A 263 1.43 -7.51 16.33
CA ALA A 263 0.77 -8.33 15.30
C ALA A 263 -0.32 -9.24 15.89
N GLU A 264 -0.06 -9.85 17.06
CA GLU A 264 -1.04 -10.66 17.80
C GLU A 264 -2.23 -9.81 18.29
N GLY A 265 -1.97 -8.59 18.77
CA GLY A 265 -3.02 -7.67 19.21
C GLY A 265 -4.01 -7.26 18.09
N PHE A 266 -3.52 -7.11 16.86
CA PHE A 266 -4.31 -6.62 15.72
C PHE A 266 -5.06 -7.70 14.93
N THR A 267 -4.55 -8.92 14.88
CA THR A 267 -5.24 -10.07 14.25
C THR A 267 -6.56 -10.41 14.96
N VAL A 268 -6.70 -10.05 16.24
CA VAL A 268 -7.92 -10.24 17.04
C VAL A 268 -9.02 -9.20 16.74
N GLN A 269 -8.71 -8.06 16.12
CA GLN A 269 -9.64 -6.91 16.04
C GLN A 269 -10.09 -6.51 14.62
N THR A 270 -9.52 -7.09 13.57
CA THR A 270 -9.52 -6.54 12.20
C THR A 270 -10.92 -6.42 11.55
N GLY A 271 -11.88 -7.29 11.87
CA GLY A 271 -13.22 -7.28 11.27
C GLY A 271 -14.16 -6.15 11.77
N GLN A 272 -13.91 -5.56 12.94
CA GLN A 272 -14.82 -4.57 13.55
C GLN A 272 -14.61 -3.13 13.06
N HIS A 273 -13.49 -2.84 12.38
CA HIS A 273 -13.03 -1.46 12.16
C HIS A 273 -13.46 -0.82 10.83
N PHE A 274 -13.68 -1.60 9.77
CA PHE A 274 -14.18 -1.06 8.49
C PHE A 274 -15.65 -0.61 8.57
N GLY A 275 -16.50 -1.33 9.32
CA GLY A 275 -17.90 -0.94 9.53
C GLY A 275 -18.06 0.39 10.29
N LEU A 276 -17.14 0.70 11.22
CA LEU A 276 -17.14 1.97 11.96
C LEU A 276 -16.75 3.18 11.09
N ALA A 277 -15.81 3.00 10.15
CA ALA A 277 -15.38 4.05 9.23
C ALA A 277 -16.50 4.48 8.25
N LEU A 278 -17.24 3.50 7.72
CA LEU A 278 -18.39 3.76 6.83
C LEU A 278 -19.58 4.37 7.58
N ALA A 279 -19.88 3.88 8.80
CA ALA A 279 -20.91 4.47 9.65
C ALA A 279 -20.59 5.94 10.05
N ALA A 280 -19.31 6.25 10.33
CA ALA A 280 -18.87 7.62 10.60
C ALA A 280 -18.98 8.54 9.36
N GLY A 281 -18.74 8.02 8.16
CA GLY A 281 -18.96 8.72 6.89
C GLY A 281 -20.44 9.07 6.62
N HIS A 282 -21.38 8.28 7.17
CA HIS A 282 -22.81 8.60 7.17
C HIS A 282 -23.22 9.62 8.26
N GLY A 283 -22.45 9.72 9.36
CA GLY A 283 -22.73 10.60 10.49
C GLY A 283 -22.15 12.02 10.39
N LEU A 284 -21.12 12.26 9.57
CA LEU A 284 -20.47 13.57 9.42
C LEU A 284 -21.22 14.48 8.42
N LYS A 285 -22.46 14.85 8.75
CA LYS A 285 -23.14 15.99 8.11
C LYS A 285 -22.71 17.35 8.68
N HIS A 286 -21.84 17.39 9.70
CA HIS A 286 -21.43 18.65 10.32
C HIS A 286 -19.99 18.62 10.85
N VAL A 287 -18.98 18.59 9.97
CA VAL A 287 -17.67 19.20 10.27
C VAL A 287 -17.13 19.78 8.97
N GLN A 288 -17.18 21.11 8.84
CA GLN A 288 -16.42 21.84 7.83
C GLN A 288 -14.93 21.72 8.18
N GLY A 289 -14.11 21.36 7.18
CA GLY A 289 -12.69 21.77 7.15
C GLY A 289 -11.65 20.84 7.78
N GLY A 290 -11.91 19.54 7.90
CA GLY A 290 -10.89 18.54 8.25
C GLY A 290 -11.00 17.31 7.34
N SER A 291 -9.86 16.77 6.89
CA SER A 291 -9.81 15.60 6.03
C SER A 291 -10.55 14.42 6.70
N THR A 292 -11.44 13.80 5.95
CA THR A 292 -12.35 12.75 6.44
C THR A 292 -11.62 11.43 6.77
N GLY A 293 -10.28 11.40 6.67
CA GLY A 293 -9.43 10.27 7.04
C GLY A 293 -9.07 10.20 8.54
N ASP A 294 -9.20 11.30 9.29
CA ASP A 294 -8.72 11.38 10.69
C ASP A 294 -9.56 10.59 11.71
N VAL A 295 -10.77 10.17 11.35
CA VAL A 295 -11.71 9.57 12.31
C VAL A 295 -11.47 8.08 12.54
N VAL A 296 -10.91 7.38 11.55
CA VAL A 296 -10.63 5.93 11.67
C VAL A 296 -9.43 5.69 12.59
N VAL A 297 -8.43 6.57 12.54
CA VAL A 297 -7.16 6.41 13.27
C VAL A 297 -7.29 6.76 14.75
N ARG A 298 -8.12 7.76 15.12
CA ARG A 298 -8.30 8.16 16.53
C ARG A 298 -8.98 7.12 17.42
N LEU A 299 -9.71 6.16 16.84
CA LEU A 299 -10.33 5.07 17.59
C LEU A 299 -9.33 3.95 17.97
N LEU A 300 -8.13 3.93 17.36
CA LEU A 300 -7.11 2.91 17.59
C LEU A 300 -6.26 3.16 18.87
N VAL A 301 -6.23 4.39 19.39
CA VAL A 301 -5.33 4.80 20.50
C VAL A 301 -6.08 5.15 21.80
N ARG A 302 -7.30 4.63 21.98
CA ARG A 302 -7.95 4.69 23.29
C ARG A 302 -8.42 3.32 23.74
N ARG A 303 -7.53 2.64 24.47
CA ARG A 303 -7.92 1.94 25.70
C ARG A 303 -6.95 2.36 26.81
N PRO A 304 -7.44 2.43 28.07
CA PRO A 304 -6.89 3.26 29.15
C PRO A 304 -5.45 2.92 29.54
#